data_AF-A0A9X3CIK8-F1
#
_entry.id   AF-A0A9X3CIK8-F1
#
_cell.length_a   1.000
_cell.length_b   1.000
_cell.length_c   1.000
_cell.angle_alpha   90.00
_cell.angle_beta   90.00
_cell.angle_gamma   90.00
#
_symmetry.space_group_name_H-M   'P 1'
#
loop_
_entity.id
_entity.type
_entity.pdbx_description
1 polymer ?
#
loop_
_entity_poly.entity_id
_entity_poly.type
_entity_poly.pdbx_seq_one_letter_code
_entity_poly.pdbx_strand_id
1 'polypeptide(L)'
;PYYQHRLGPHPVEVRLERQDKQWRVVFIASFAYLDATHRSVAPELYFNFKRDWFYQPDIRTCELARPEVLDLLLSWSRMFCHQLIDGQFDDIRITPVKDE
;
A
#
# COMPACT_ATOMS: atom_id res chain seq x y z
N PRO A 1 -1.46 15.27 -9.69
CA PRO A 1 -0.15 14.68 -9.36
C PRO A 1 0.27 14.84 -7.88
N TYR A 2 0.18 13.75 -7.12
CA TYR A 2 0.60 13.67 -5.72
C TYR A 2 2.07 14.06 -5.52
N TYR A 3 2.97 13.57 -6.38
CA TYR A 3 4.41 13.82 -6.28
C TYR A 3 4.82 15.29 -6.46
N GLN A 4 3.99 16.11 -7.10
CA GLN A 4 4.30 17.52 -7.35
C GLN A 4 3.64 18.44 -6.33
N HIS A 5 2.42 18.12 -5.91
CA HIS A 5 1.59 19.04 -5.13
C HIS A 5 1.18 18.49 -3.77
N ARG A 6 1.46 17.21 -3.46
CA ARG A 6 1.00 16.51 -2.24
C ARG A 6 -0.53 16.54 -2.08
N LEU A 7 -1.24 16.58 -3.21
CA LEU A 7 -2.69 16.60 -3.28
C LEU A 7 -3.20 15.30 -3.93
N GLY A 8 -4.37 14.85 -3.48
CA GLY A 8 -5.00 13.63 -3.97
C GLY A 8 -4.59 12.38 -3.19
N PRO A 9 -4.93 11.18 -3.71
CA PRO A 9 -4.64 9.93 -3.04
C PRO A 9 -3.14 9.67 -2.93
N HIS A 10 -2.75 8.99 -1.86
CA HIS A 10 -1.38 8.54 -1.66
C HIS A 10 -1.02 7.47 -2.70
N PRO A 11 0.21 7.48 -3.25
CA PRO A 11 0.69 6.40 -4.11
C PRO A 11 0.56 5.05 -3.40
N VAL A 12 0.15 4.04 -4.16
CA VAL A 12 -0.02 2.67 -3.66
C VAL A 12 0.75 1.71 -4.56
N GLU A 13 1.46 0.76 -3.94
CA GLU A 13 2.03 -0.39 -4.60
C GLU A 13 1.35 -1.66 -4.12
N VAL A 14 0.89 -2.48 -5.07
CA VAL A 14 0.30 -3.79 -4.81
C VAL A 14 1.12 -4.83 -5.55
N ARG A 15 1.71 -5.78 -4.82
CA ARG A 15 2.38 -6.93 -5.43
C ARG A 15 1.47 -8.13 -5.41
N LEU A 16 1.33 -8.76 -6.57
CA LEU A 16 0.61 -10.01 -6.74
C LEU A 16 1.59 -11.14 -7.07
N GLU A 17 1.27 -12.35 -6.63
CA GLU A 17 1.94 -13.56 -7.08
C GLU A 17 0.91 -14.59 -7.54
N ARG A 18 1.28 -15.43 -8.50
CA ARG A 18 0.42 -16.48 -9.00
C ARG A 18 0.85 -17.82 -8.41
N GLN A 19 -0.05 -18.47 -7.68
CA GLN A 19 0.14 -19.81 -7.13
C GLN A 19 -1.02 -20.70 -7.59
N ASP A 20 -0.72 -21.85 -8.20
CA ASP A 20 -1.71 -22.84 -8.64
C ASP A 20 -2.87 -22.25 -9.45
N LYS A 21 -2.55 -21.35 -10.37
CA LYS A 21 -3.47 -20.57 -11.24
C LYS A 21 -4.25 -19.45 -10.53
N GLN A 22 -4.17 -19.31 -9.21
CA GLN A 22 -4.80 -18.23 -8.45
C GLN A 22 -3.83 -17.08 -8.19
N TRP A 23 -4.32 -15.85 -8.32
CA TRP A 23 -3.56 -14.66 -7.91
C TRP A 23 -3.76 -14.41 -6.42
N ARG A 24 -2.66 -14.10 -5.73
CA ARG A 24 -2.64 -13.74 -4.31
C ARG A 24 -1.95 -12.40 -4.16
N VAL A 25 -2.44 -11.60 -3.21
CA VAL A 25 -1.78 -10.36 -2.82
C VAL A 25 -0.61 -10.71 -1.90
N VAL A 26 0.59 -10.31 -2.29
CA VAL A 26 1.83 -10.49 -1.52
C VAL A 26 1.97 -9.39 -0.48
N PHE A 27 1.78 -8.15 -0.92
CA PHE A 27 1.73 -6.99 -0.05
C PHE A 27 0.92 -5.86 -0.69
N ILE A 28 0.48 -4.93 0.16
CA ILE A 28 0.00 -3.61 -0.24
C ILE A 28 0.76 -2.57 0.59
N ALA A 29 1.29 -1.55 -0.06
CA ALA A 29 1.96 -0.44 0.61
C ALA A 29 1.42 0.91 0.11
N SER A 30 1.12 1.83 1.03
CA SER A 30 0.90 3.25 0.72
C SER A 30 2.16 4.05 1.03
N PHE A 31 2.37 5.11 0.26
CA PHE A 31 3.53 5.97 0.41
C PHE A 31 3.08 7.42 0.59
N ALA A 32 3.73 8.12 1.51
CA ALA A 32 3.42 9.52 1.77
C ALA A 32 4.68 10.35 2.00
N TYR A 33 4.54 11.66 1.83
CA TYR A 33 5.49 12.60 2.43
C TYR A 33 5.17 12.68 3.93
N LEU A 34 5.96 11.99 4.76
CA LEU A 34 5.66 11.83 6.19
C LEU A 34 5.64 13.16 6.96
N ASP A 35 6.37 14.18 6.47
CA ASP A 35 6.28 15.55 6.95
C ASP A 35 6.61 16.58 5.86
N ALA A 36 6.57 17.87 6.23
CA ALA A 36 6.88 18.98 5.33
C ALA A 36 8.32 18.97 4.80
N THR A 37 9.26 18.36 5.53
CA THR A 37 10.69 18.34 5.23
C THR A 37 11.10 17.20 4.28
N HIS A 38 10.29 16.14 4.19
CA HIS A 38 10.54 15.02 3.29
C HIS A 38 10.55 15.46 1.82
N ARG A 39 11.62 15.10 1.10
CA ARG A 39 11.80 15.39 -0.34
C ARG A 39 11.31 14.26 -1.25
N SER A 40 11.07 13.09 -0.67
CA SER A 40 10.54 11.90 -1.34
C SER A 40 9.48 11.26 -0.46
N VAL A 41 8.63 10.45 -1.09
CA VAL A 41 7.69 9.62 -0.35
C VAL A 41 8.42 8.50 0.38
N ALA A 42 7.88 8.05 1.50
CA ALA A 42 8.32 6.90 2.26
C ALA A 42 7.10 6.02 2.62
N PRO A 43 7.30 4.74 2.99
CA PRO A 43 6.19 3.88 3.38
C PRO A 43 5.43 4.48 4.57
N GLU A 44 4.13 4.66 4.39
CA GLU A 44 3.18 5.13 5.41
C GLU A 44 2.46 3.94 6.05
N LEU A 45 1.87 3.08 5.21
CA LEU A 45 1.30 1.80 5.60
C LEU A 45 1.92 0.70 4.74
N TYR A 46 2.31 -0.40 5.35
CA TYR A 46 2.82 -1.57 4.63
C TYR A 46 2.22 -2.83 5.24
N PHE A 47 1.32 -3.48 4.50
CA PHE A 47 0.72 -4.77 4.85
C PHE A 47 1.43 -5.88 4.08
N ASN A 48 2.27 -6.69 4.73
CA ASN A 48 2.98 -7.80 4.10
C ASN A 48 2.30 -9.14 4.42
N PHE A 49 1.38 -9.56 3.55
CA PHE A 49 0.62 -10.81 3.71
C PHE A 49 1.50 -12.05 3.63
N LYS A 50 2.54 -12.02 2.78
CA LYS A 50 3.43 -13.17 2.60
C LYS A 50 4.33 -13.42 3.80
N ARG A 51 4.72 -12.37 4.51
CA ARG A 51 5.63 -12.43 5.68
C ARG A 51 4.95 -12.15 7.02
N ASP A 52 3.62 -11.99 7.01
CA ASP A 52 2.77 -11.80 8.19
C ASP A 52 3.16 -10.62 9.11
N TRP A 53 3.58 -9.50 8.51
CA TRP A 53 3.91 -8.29 9.25
C TRP A 53 3.29 -7.03 8.66
N PHE A 54 3.12 -6.05 9.53
CA PHE A 54 2.67 -4.71 9.21
C PHE A 54 3.74 -3.68 9.62
N TYR A 55 3.88 -2.60 8.86
CA TYR A 55 4.71 -1.45 9.21
C TYR A 55 3.95 -0.13 9.05
N GLN A 56 4.17 0.77 10.00
CA GLN A 56 3.93 2.21 9.87
C GLN A 56 5.00 2.97 10.67
N PRO A 57 5.34 4.23 10.33
CA PRO A 57 6.44 4.97 10.95
C PRO A 57 6.41 5.02 12.49
N ASP A 58 5.23 5.22 13.07
CA ASP A 58 5.08 5.49 14.51
C ASP A 58 5.35 4.26 15.38
N ILE A 59 4.91 3.08 14.95
CA ILE A 59 5.04 1.83 15.72
C ILE A 59 6.09 0.88 15.13
N ARG A 60 6.71 1.26 14.01
CA ARG A 60 7.59 0.42 13.20
C ARG A 60 6.87 -0.86 12.78
N THR A 61 7.52 -2.02 12.91
CA THR A 61 7.00 -3.32 12.48
C THR A 61 6.30 -4.05 13.62
N CYS A 62 5.15 -4.63 13.32
CA CYS A 62 4.43 -5.54 14.21
C CYS A 62 3.75 -6.68 13.42
N GLU A 63 3.13 -7.62 14.12
CA GLU A 63 2.40 -8.72 13.49
C GLU A 63 1.16 -8.22 12.75
N LEU A 64 0.91 -8.77 11.55
CA LEU A 64 -0.24 -8.40 10.73
C LEU A 64 -1.57 -8.82 11.39
N ALA A 65 -1.57 -9.93 12.13
CA ALA A 65 -2.76 -10.53 12.74
C ALA A 65 -3.31 -9.76 13.96
N ARG A 66 -2.69 -8.65 14.37
CA ARG A 66 -3.20 -7.83 15.48
C ARG A 66 -4.58 -7.26 15.12
N PRO A 67 -5.58 -7.30 16.02
CA PRO A 67 -6.93 -6.82 15.73
C PRO A 67 -6.97 -5.39 15.15
N GLU A 68 -6.17 -4.49 15.72
CA GLU A 68 -6.11 -3.08 15.29
C GLU A 68 -5.53 -2.93 13.88
N VAL A 69 -4.60 -3.81 13.50
CA VAL A 69 -4.01 -3.84 12.15
C VAL A 69 -5.02 -4.38 11.14
N LEU A 70 -5.80 -5.40 11.52
CA LEU A 70 -6.86 -5.95 10.68
C LEU A 70 -8.00 -4.94 10.45
N ASP A 71 -8.40 -4.20 11.50
CA ASP A 71 -9.39 -3.14 11.40
C ASP A 71 -8.91 -1.98 10.52
N LEU A 72 -7.64 -1.61 10.67
CA LEU A 72 -6.99 -0.61 9.80
C LEU A 72 -6.95 -1.09 8.35
N LEU A 73 -6.51 -2.32 8.10
CA LEU A 73 -6.48 -2.92 6.76
C LEU A 73 -7.87 -2.91 6.12
N LEU A 74 -8.91 -3.30 6.85
CA LEU A 74 -10.28 -3.33 6.33
C LEU A 74 -10.78 -1.92 5.99
N SER A 75 -10.55 -0.96 6.87
CA SER A 75 -10.99 0.43 6.67
C SER A 75 -10.24 1.10 5.52
N TRP A 76 -8.91 0.93 5.49
CA TRP A 76 -8.05 1.48 4.45
C TRP A 76 -8.32 0.84 3.08
N SER A 77 -8.49 -0.48 3.01
CA SER A 77 -8.77 -1.17 1.73
C SER A 77 -10.11 -0.75 1.11
N ARG A 78 -11.14 -0.50 1.93
CA ARG A 78 -12.41 0.07 1.45
C ARG A 78 -12.22 1.44 0.83
N MET A 79 -11.49 2.34 1.51
CA MET A 79 -11.17 3.66 0.96
C MET A 79 -10.37 3.54 -0.34
N PHE A 80 -9.32 2.73 -0.36
CA PHE A 80 -8.49 2.51 -1.55
C PHE A 80 -9.32 1.99 -2.74
N CYS A 81 -10.18 1.00 -2.51
CA CYS A 81 -11.06 0.47 -3.55
C CYS A 81 -12.01 1.54 -4.11
N HIS A 82 -12.60 2.39 -3.26
CA HIS A 82 -13.42 3.51 -3.73
C HIS A 82 -12.61 4.49 -4.58
N GLN A 83 -11.44 4.93 -4.11
CA GLN A 83 -10.56 5.83 -4.87
C GLN A 83 -10.14 5.25 -6.22
N LEU A 84 -9.91 3.93 -6.28
CA LEU A 84 -9.56 3.22 -7.50
C LEU A 84 -10.73 3.15 -8.48
N ILE A 85 -11.93 2.79 -8.00
CA ILE A 85 -13.16 2.70 -8.81
C ILE A 85 -13.57 4.08 -9.34
N ASP A 86 -13.42 5.12 -8.53
CA ASP A 86 -13.76 6.51 -8.88
C ASP A 86 -12.71 7.17 -9.80
N GLY A 87 -11.64 6.45 -10.18
CA GLY A 87 -10.62 6.96 -11.08
C GLY A 87 -9.78 8.10 -10.51
N GLN A 88 -9.55 8.12 -9.18
CA GLN A 88 -8.79 9.19 -8.52
C GLN A 88 -7.26 9.09 -8.71
N PHE A 89 -6.77 7.97 -9.26
CA PHE A 89 -5.37 7.79 -9.61
C PHE A 89 -5.12 8.25 -11.05
N ASP A 90 -4.25 9.24 -11.21
CA ASP A 90 -3.88 9.81 -12.51
C ASP A 90 -2.92 8.92 -13.32
N ASP A 91 -2.26 7.95 -12.67
CA ASP A 91 -1.33 7.00 -13.29
C ASP A 91 -1.45 5.62 -12.62
N ILE A 92 -1.72 4.59 -13.41
CA ILE A 92 -1.76 3.18 -12.98
C ILE A 92 -0.88 2.36 -13.90
N ARG A 93 0.13 1.71 -13.33
CA ARG A 93 1.11 0.91 -14.07
C ARG A 93 1.09 -0.52 -13.56
N ILE A 94 1.09 -1.46 -14.49
CA ILE A 94 1.22 -2.90 -14.21
C ILE A 94 2.55 -3.34 -14.81
N THR A 95 3.41 -3.91 -13.96
CA THR A 95 4.71 -4.43 -14.40
C THR A 95 4.79 -5.92 -14.05
N PRO A 96 5.24 -6.78 -14.99
CA PRO A 96 5.52 -8.17 -14.66
C PRO A 96 6.75 -8.21 -13.76
N VAL A 97 6.62 -8.86 -12.60
CA VAL A 97 7.77 -9.15 -11.75
C VAL A 97 8.53 -10.30 -12.39
N LYS A 98 9.80 -10.10 -12.72
CA LYS A 98 10.67 -11.21 -13.14
C LYS A 98 11.03 -12.02 -11.91
N ASP A 99 10.90 -13.34 -11.98
CA ASP A 99 11.53 -14.22 -11.00
C ASP A 99 13.05 -14.06 -11.13
N GLU A 100 13.72 -13.79 -10.01
CA GLU A 100 15.20 -13.82 -9.89
C GLU A 100 15.70 -15.26 -9.78
#